data_AF-A0A1Y1W1Q5-F1
#
_entry.id   AF-A0A1Y1W1Q5-F1
#
_cell.length_a   1.000
_cell.length_b   1.000
_cell.length_c   1.000
_cell.angle_alpha   90.00
_cell.angle_beta   90.00
_cell.angle_gamma   90.00
#
_symmetry.space_group_name_H-M   'P 1'
#
loop_
_entity.id
_entity.type
_entity.pdbx_description
1 polymer ?
#
loop_
_entity_poly.entity_id
_entity_poly.type
_entity_poly.pdbx_seq_one_letter_code
_entity_poly.pdbx_strand_id
1 'polypeptide(L)'
;MATPQHKYSLWLSPPKYSPAHASIQSLIAQFSTAPGSPVFSPHLTLFSPVRTDSDAAAIEQVQLYVAKLRERQLSQIPTEIRRVASGSKFYQCIMLEVGGVHEDAVRSANTIAREHWDATDQPNYYPHVSLVYRECTAEQRQATEGGC
;
A
#
# COMPACT_ATOMS: atom_id res chain seq x y z
N MET A 1 -33.60 -2.99 -1.23
CA MET A 1 -32.55 -2.00 -1.51
C MET A 1 -31.30 -2.45 -0.76
N ALA A 2 -30.14 -2.55 -1.41
CA ALA A 2 -28.91 -2.94 -0.72
C ALA A 2 -28.49 -1.82 0.24
N THR A 3 -28.14 -2.18 1.49
CA THR A 3 -27.63 -1.23 2.48
C THR A 3 -26.31 -0.61 1.96
N PRO A 4 -26.08 0.70 2.15
CA PRO A 4 -24.80 1.31 1.77
C PRO A 4 -23.66 0.65 2.53
N GLN A 5 -22.73 0.02 1.82
CA GLN A 5 -21.52 -0.53 2.41
C GLN A 5 -20.42 0.52 2.49
N HIS A 6 -19.76 0.59 3.64
CA HIS A 6 -18.54 1.35 3.81
C HIS A 6 -17.38 0.63 3.10
N LYS A 7 -16.39 1.41 2.65
CA LYS A 7 -15.19 0.89 1.99
C LYS A 7 -13.96 1.34 2.75
N TYR A 8 -13.12 0.38 3.10
CA TYR A 8 -11.84 0.61 3.76
C TYR A 8 -10.71 0.03 2.92
N SER A 9 -9.49 0.43 3.25
CA SER A 9 -8.26 -0.15 2.72
C SER A 9 -7.41 -0.65 3.87
N LEU A 10 -6.80 -1.81 3.68
CA LEU A 10 -5.85 -2.38 4.63
C LEU A 10 -4.44 -1.92 4.25
N TRP A 11 -3.77 -1.25 5.17
CA TRP A 11 -2.46 -0.67 4.95
C TRP A 11 -1.40 -1.31 5.85
N LEU A 12 -0.25 -1.66 5.26
CA LEU A 12 0.98 -1.86 6.02
C LEU A 12 1.68 -0.51 6.14
N SER A 13 1.89 -0.08 7.38
CA SER A 13 2.54 1.20 7.68
C SER A 13 3.84 0.95 8.45
N PRO A 14 4.95 1.62 8.11
CA PRO A 14 6.14 1.57 8.94
C PRO A 14 5.83 2.14 10.33
N PRO A 15 6.44 1.62 11.41
CA PRO A 15 6.20 2.16 12.75
C PRO A 15 6.47 3.66 12.81
N LYS A 16 5.57 4.43 13.45
CA LYS A 16 5.56 5.90 13.44
C LYS A 16 6.90 6.56 13.81
N TYR A 17 7.65 5.94 14.72
CA TYR A 17 8.93 6.45 15.21
C TYR A 17 10.16 5.73 14.62
N SER A 18 9.97 4.98 13.53
CA SER A 18 11.08 4.30 12.84
C SER A 18 11.80 5.24 11.85
N PRO A 19 13.10 5.01 11.58
CA PRO A 19 13.81 5.72 10.53
C PRO A 19 13.14 5.57 9.16
N ALA A 20 12.59 4.38 8.85
CA ALA A 20 11.89 4.14 7.59
C ALA A 20 10.67 5.05 7.41
N HIS A 21 9.86 5.23 8.47
CA HIS A 21 8.73 6.16 8.44
C HIS A 21 9.20 7.59 8.18
N ALA A 22 10.21 8.07 8.91
CA ALA A 22 10.73 9.43 8.75
C ALA A 22 11.29 9.68 7.34
N SER A 23 12.08 8.75 6.80
CA SER A 23 12.66 8.86 5.46
C SER A 23 11.58 8.90 4.38
N ILE A 24 10.61 7.98 4.41
CA ILE A 24 9.53 7.94 3.42
C ILE A 24 8.62 9.17 3.55
N GLN A 25 8.31 9.60 4.77
CA GLN A 25 7.50 10.81 4.98
C GLN A 25 8.17 12.06 4.41
N SER A 26 9.49 12.17 4.57
CA SER A 26 10.28 13.26 3.98
C SER A 26 10.21 13.23 2.46
N LEU A 27 10.36 12.06 1.83
CA LEU A 27 10.22 11.91 0.37
C LEU A 27 8.81 12.31 -0.11
N ILE A 28 7.75 11.82 0.56
CA ILE A 28 6.36 12.20 0.22
C ILE A 28 6.19 13.72 0.28
N ALA A 29 6.69 14.38 1.33
CA ALA A 29 6.60 15.83 1.48
C ALA A 29 7.38 16.58 0.38
N GLN A 30 8.58 16.11 0.03
CA GLN A 30 9.42 16.72 -1.01
C GLN A 30 8.79 16.60 -2.41
N PHE A 31 8.20 15.46 -2.74
CA PHE A 31 7.60 15.25 -4.06
C PHE A 31 6.17 15.78 -4.19
N SER A 32 5.48 16.03 -3.07
CA SER A 32 4.10 16.56 -3.04
C SER A 32 4.03 18.09 -3.03
N THR A 33 4.89 18.76 -3.79
CA THR A 33 4.98 20.24 -3.83
C THR A 33 4.05 20.87 -4.88
N ALA A 34 3.51 20.08 -5.80
CA ALA A 34 2.60 20.57 -6.84
C ALA A 34 1.18 20.81 -6.28
N PRO A 35 0.46 21.84 -6.78
CA PRO A 35 -0.95 22.05 -6.44
C PRO A 35 -1.78 20.79 -6.69
N GLY A 36 -2.60 20.41 -5.71
CA GLY A 36 -3.44 19.22 -5.78
C GLY A 36 -2.74 17.89 -5.46
N SER A 37 -1.44 17.89 -5.11
CA SER A 37 -0.74 16.72 -4.59
C SER A 37 -0.81 16.68 -3.06
N PRO A 38 -1.66 15.85 -2.45
CA PRO A 38 -1.77 15.79 -0.99
C PRO A 38 -0.53 15.16 -0.37
N VAL A 39 -0.15 15.63 0.83
CA VAL A 39 0.77 14.93 1.71
C VAL A 39 -0.02 13.88 2.51
N PHE A 40 0.49 12.66 2.55
CA PHE A 40 -0.12 11.54 3.28
C PHE A 40 0.91 10.78 4.11
N SER A 41 0.43 9.94 5.04
CA SER A 41 1.31 9.09 5.86
C SER A 41 1.84 7.91 5.05
N PRO A 42 3.12 7.51 5.21
CA PRO A 42 3.70 6.36 4.55
C PRO A 42 2.87 5.08 4.72
N HIS A 43 2.46 4.47 3.61
CA HIS A 43 1.75 3.19 3.63
C HIS A 43 1.98 2.40 2.34
N LEU A 44 1.89 1.08 2.47
CA LEU A 44 1.72 0.14 1.38
C LEU A 44 0.30 -0.40 1.46
N THR A 45 -0.48 -0.25 0.38
CA THR A 45 -1.84 -0.80 0.34
C THR A 45 -1.78 -2.29 0.18
N LEU A 46 -2.08 -3.03 1.26
CA LEU A 46 -2.02 -4.49 1.27
C LEU A 46 -3.25 -5.11 0.64
N PHE A 47 -4.43 -4.54 0.88
CA PHE A 47 -5.68 -5.04 0.32
C PHE A 47 -6.75 -3.94 0.26
N SER A 48 -7.53 -3.91 -0.82
CA SER A 48 -8.65 -2.98 -0.99
C SER A 48 -9.60 -3.51 -2.09
N PRO A 49 -10.91 -3.21 -2.02
CA PRO A 49 -11.61 -2.64 -0.87
C PRO A 49 -12.00 -3.71 0.16
N VAL A 50 -11.91 -3.38 1.44
CA VAL A 50 -12.63 -4.08 2.52
C VAL A 50 -14.03 -3.48 2.59
N ARG A 51 -15.06 -4.30 2.38
CA ARG A 51 -16.46 -3.86 2.35
C ARG A 51 -17.18 -4.37 3.59
N THR A 52 -17.71 -3.46 4.39
CA THR A 52 -18.46 -3.80 5.60
C THR A 52 -19.62 -2.84 5.79
N ASP A 53 -20.56 -3.23 6.64
CA ASP A 53 -21.75 -2.43 6.93
C ASP A 53 -21.49 -1.36 8.01
N SER A 54 -20.36 -1.44 8.73
CA SER A 54 -19.97 -0.48 9.78
C SER A 54 -18.47 -0.52 10.09
N ASP A 55 -17.99 0.50 10.82
CA ASP A 55 -16.63 0.58 11.36
C ASP A 55 -16.34 -0.58 12.33
N ALA A 56 -17.31 -0.95 13.18
CA ALA A 56 -17.14 -2.04 14.14
C ALA A 56 -16.94 -3.39 13.44
N ALA A 57 -17.73 -3.65 12.39
CA ALA A 57 -17.56 -4.84 11.55
C ALA A 57 -16.21 -4.84 10.82
N ALA A 58 -15.73 -3.68 10.35
CA ALA A 58 -14.40 -3.58 9.74
C ALA A 58 -13.28 -3.95 10.72
N ILE A 59 -13.36 -3.44 11.95
CA ILE A 59 -12.38 -3.74 13.01
C ILE A 59 -12.38 -5.25 13.33
N GLU A 60 -13.56 -5.86 13.49
CA GLU A 60 -13.68 -7.30 13.76
C GLU A 60 -13.06 -8.16 12.66
N GLN A 61 -13.37 -7.86 11.38
CA GLN A 61 -12.78 -8.57 10.24
C GLN A 61 -11.25 -8.43 10.20
N VAL A 62 -10.74 -7.22 10.47
CA VAL A 62 -9.28 -7.00 10.54
C VAL A 62 -8.64 -7.78 11.70
N GLN A 63 -9.30 -7.89 12.86
CA GLN A 63 -8.80 -8.71 13.97
C GLN A 63 -8.72 -10.20 13.61
N LEU A 64 -9.75 -10.73 12.95
CA LEU A 64 -9.75 -12.11 12.45
C LEU A 64 -8.67 -12.33 11.39
N TYR A 65 -8.47 -11.37 10.49
CA TYR A 65 -7.36 -11.40 9.53
C TYR A 65 -5.99 -11.40 10.22
N VAL A 66 -5.78 -10.56 11.23
CA VAL A 66 -4.52 -10.51 12.00
C VAL A 66 -4.29 -11.83 12.75
N ALA A 67 -5.33 -12.50 13.23
CA ALA A 67 -5.20 -13.85 13.82
C ALA A 67 -4.67 -14.86 12.79
N LYS A 68 -5.21 -14.88 11.56
CA LYS A 68 -4.71 -15.71 10.46
C LYS A 68 -3.24 -15.42 10.12
N LEU A 69 -2.83 -14.14 10.13
CA LEU A 69 -1.41 -13.79 9.94
C LEU A 69 -0.52 -14.39 11.04
N ARG A 70 -0.96 -14.36 12.30
CA ARG A 70 -0.20 -14.93 13.42
C ARG A 70 -0.05 -16.44 13.32
N GLU A 71 -1.11 -17.15 12.93
CA GLU A 71 -1.06 -18.60 12.67
C GLU A 71 -0.03 -18.97 11.59
N ARG A 72 0.18 -18.06 10.64
CA ARG A 72 1.15 -18.20 9.54
C ARG A 72 2.52 -17.57 9.86
N GLN A 73 2.76 -17.17 11.11
CA GLN A 73 4.00 -16.55 11.58
C GLN A 73 4.36 -15.24 10.85
N LEU A 74 3.35 -14.51 10.36
CA LEU A 74 3.45 -13.21 9.68
C LEU A 74 3.02 -12.05 10.60
N SER A 75 3.30 -12.14 11.91
CA SER A 75 3.02 -11.06 12.87
C SER A 75 3.84 -9.79 12.62
N GLN A 76 4.96 -9.93 11.93
CA GLN A 76 5.73 -8.83 11.36
C GLN A 76 6.00 -9.16 9.90
N ILE A 77 5.72 -8.22 9.01
CA ILE A 77 5.89 -8.39 7.57
C ILE A 77 7.11 -7.55 7.19
N PRO A 78 8.31 -8.15 7.06
CA PRO A 78 9.46 -7.42 6.59
C PRO A 78 9.22 -6.95 5.15
N THR A 79 9.75 -5.77 4.83
CA THR A 79 9.61 -5.16 3.50
C THR A 79 10.95 -4.58 3.10
N GLU A 80 11.32 -4.77 1.85
CA GLU A 80 12.52 -4.20 1.26
C GLU A 80 12.14 -3.36 0.04
N ILE A 81 12.76 -2.20 -0.11
CA ILE A 81 12.55 -1.33 -1.26
C ILE A 81 13.51 -1.77 -2.36
N ARG A 82 12.95 -2.21 -3.49
CA ARG A 82 13.73 -2.70 -4.64
C ARG A 82 14.28 -1.56 -5.48
N ARG A 83 13.42 -0.59 -5.81
CA ARG A 83 13.75 0.55 -6.69
C ARG A 83 12.67 1.62 -6.62
N VAL A 84 12.99 2.79 -7.16
CA VAL A 84 11.99 3.77 -7.56
C VAL A 84 11.33 3.32 -8.87
N ALA A 85 10.03 3.54 -8.99
CA ALA A 85 9.25 3.27 -10.19
C ALA A 85 8.27 4.41 -10.45
N SER A 86 7.85 4.55 -11.71
CA SER A 86 6.78 5.45 -12.11
C SER A 86 5.76 4.71 -12.97
N GLY A 87 4.56 5.28 -13.07
CA GLY A 87 3.43 4.66 -13.74
C GLY A 87 2.42 5.71 -14.24
N SER A 88 1.39 5.23 -14.94
CA SER A 88 0.39 6.09 -15.58
C SER A 88 -0.89 6.29 -14.77
N LYS A 89 -1.04 5.61 -13.63
CA LYS A 89 -2.22 5.73 -12.76
C LYS A 89 -2.01 6.81 -11.70
N PHE A 90 -3.07 7.48 -11.29
CA PHE A 90 -3.05 8.55 -10.28
C PHE A 90 -2.31 8.14 -8.99
N TYR A 91 -2.55 6.92 -8.50
CA TYR A 91 -1.91 6.38 -7.28
C TYR A 91 -0.52 5.76 -7.51
N GLN A 92 -0.07 5.69 -8.77
CA GLN A 92 1.18 5.04 -9.20
C GLN A 92 2.06 6.01 -10.00
N CYS A 93 1.99 7.31 -9.73
CA CYS A 93 2.76 8.31 -10.47
C CYS A 93 4.26 8.20 -10.16
N ILE A 94 4.63 8.33 -8.88
CA ILE A 94 5.97 8.00 -8.37
C ILE A 94 5.79 7.10 -7.15
N MET A 95 6.48 5.98 -7.13
CA MET A 95 6.33 4.96 -6.09
C MET A 95 7.65 4.23 -5.82
N LEU A 96 7.77 3.72 -4.61
CA LEU A 96 8.82 2.78 -4.22
C LEU A 96 8.28 1.37 -4.41
N GLU A 97 8.89 0.61 -5.31
CA GLU A 97 8.53 -0.80 -5.47
C GLU A 97 9.07 -1.61 -4.30
N VAL A 98 8.22 -2.43 -3.69
CA VAL A 98 8.62 -3.39 -2.67
C VAL A 98 8.94 -4.72 -3.32
N GLY A 99 10.10 -5.30 -2.98
CA GLY A 99 10.56 -6.57 -3.55
C GLY A 99 11.80 -7.07 -2.84
N GLY A 100 12.52 -8.02 -3.43
CA GLY A 100 13.75 -8.56 -2.85
C GLY A 100 13.50 -9.79 -1.99
N VAL A 101 14.31 -10.01 -0.96
CA VAL A 101 14.28 -11.27 -0.17
C VAL A 101 13.02 -11.42 0.69
N HIS A 102 12.28 -10.33 0.89
CA HIS A 102 11.06 -10.29 1.72
C HIS A 102 9.77 -10.14 0.91
N GLU A 103 9.84 -10.19 -0.42
CA GLU A 103 8.66 -10.03 -1.29
C GLU A 103 7.57 -11.05 -0.99
N ASP A 104 7.96 -12.31 -0.72
CA ASP A 104 7.04 -13.41 -0.43
C ASP A 104 6.22 -13.19 0.84
N ALA A 105 6.76 -12.50 1.85
CA ALA A 105 6.03 -12.20 3.08
C ALA A 105 4.87 -11.23 2.81
N VAL A 106 5.13 -10.19 2.01
CA VAL A 106 4.13 -9.18 1.63
C VAL A 106 3.07 -9.79 0.72
N ARG A 107 3.49 -10.61 -0.25
CA ARG A 107 2.56 -11.33 -1.15
C ARG A 107 1.71 -12.32 -0.39
N SER A 108 2.29 -13.08 0.54
CA SER A 108 1.54 -14.02 1.39
C SER A 108 0.50 -13.31 2.24
N ALA A 109 0.83 -12.16 2.82
CA ALA A 109 -0.13 -11.36 3.59
C ALA A 109 -1.28 -10.83 2.73
N ASN A 110 -1.02 -10.46 1.45
CA ASN A 110 -2.06 -10.11 0.48
C ASN A 110 -2.93 -11.33 0.11
N THR A 111 -2.33 -12.49 -0.15
CA THR A 111 -3.06 -13.73 -0.45
C THR A 111 -4.01 -14.11 0.68
N ILE A 112 -3.53 -14.08 1.93
CA ILE A 112 -4.36 -14.34 3.12
C ILE A 112 -5.51 -13.32 3.21
N ALA A 113 -5.28 -12.06 2.85
CA ALA A 113 -6.33 -11.04 2.83
C ALA A 113 -7.37 -11.35 1.74
N ARG A 114 -6.95 -11.68 0.53
CA ARG A 114 -7.86 -12.06 -0.56
C ARG A 114 -8.72 -13.25 -0.21
N GLU A 115 -8.14 -14.28 0.40
CA GLU A 115 -8.88 -15.46 0.88
C GLU A 115 -9.84 -15.07 2.01
N HIS A 116 -9.43 -14.18 2.91
CA HIS A 116 -10.27 -13.73 4.02
C HIS A 116 -11.52 -12.95 3.55
N TRP A 117 -11.38 -12.12 2.52
CA TRP A 117 -12.47 -11.28 1.99
C TRP A 117 -13.07 -11.81 0.66
N ASP A 118 -12.81 -13.09 0.32
CA ASP A 118 -13.31 -13.76 -0.89
C ASP A 118 -13.09 -12.96 -2.19
N ALA A 119 -11.88 -12.40 -2.34
CA ALA A 119 -11.47 -11.53 -3.44
C ALA A 119 -10.27 -12.12 -4.20
N THR A 120 -10.33 -13.43 -4.46
CA THR A 120 -9.24 -14.20 -5.10
C THR A 120 -9.08 -13.89 -6.58
N ASP A 121 -10.10 -13.33 -7.22
CA ASP A 121 -10.18 -12.95 -8.63
C ASP A 121 -9.49 -11.61 -8.98
N GLN A 122 -9.03 -10.86 -7.98
CA GLN A 122 -8.39 -9.56 -8.20
C GLN A 122 -7.10 -9.67 -9.07
N PRO A 123 -6.74 -8.63 -9.84
CA PRO A 123 -5.50 -8.60 -10.64
C PRO A 123 -4.24 -8.79 -9.80
N ASN A 124 -3.15 -9.27 -10.41
CA ASN A 124 -1.88 -9.52 -9.71
C ASN A 124 -1.47 -8.35 -8.80
N TYR A 125 -1.18 -8.69 -7.55
CA TYR A 125 -0.79 -7.72 -6.55
C TYR A 125 0.60 -7.17 -6.85
N TYR A 126 0.71 -5.84 -6.96
CA TYR A 126 1.97 -5.14 -7.17
C TYR A 126 2.29 -4.34 -5.90
N PRO A 127 3.14 -4.84 -4.99
CA PRO A 127 3.41 -4.19 -3.73
C PRO A 127 4.27 -2.94 -3.93
N HIS A 128 3.75 -1.78 -3.52
CA HIS A 128 4.43 -0.49 -3.66
C HIS A 128 4.02 0.48 -2.55
N VAL A 129 4.89 1.45 -2.27
CA VAL A 129 4.61 2.63 -1.44
C VAL A 129 4.55 3.84 -2.36
N SER A 130 3.38 4.48 -2.47
CA SER A 130 3.25 5.68 -3.29
C SER A 130 3.97 6.86 -2.63
N LEU A 131 4.63 7.68 -3.44
CA LEU A 131 5.27 8.92 -3.00
C LEU A 131 4.47 10.16 -3.42
N VAL A 132 3.74 10.06 -4.53
CA VAL A 132 2.95 11.17 -5.10
C VAL A 132 1.63 10.65 -5.62
N TYR A 133 0.56 11.37 -5.31
CA TYR A 133 -0.77 11.18 -5.87
C TYR A 133 -1.11 12.32 -6.82
N ARG A 134 -0.93 12.06 -8.13
CA ARG A 134 -1.28 12.98 -9.21
C ARG A 134 -1.33 12.24 -10.54
N GLU A 135 -1.94 12.84 -11.55
CA GLU A 135 -1.73 12.41 -12.93
C GLU A 135 -0.31 12.77 -13.36
N CYS A 136 0.51 11.76 -13.68
CA CYS A 136 1.89 11.94 -14.12
C CYS A 136 1.92 12.37 -15.61
N THR A 137 2.52 13.53 -15.92
CA THR A 137 2.79 13.92 -17.32
C THR A 137 3.92 13.08 -17.92
N ALA A 138 4.08 13.11 -19.25
CA ALA A 138 5.09 12.31 -19.93
C ALA A 138 6.53 12.66 -19.53
N GLU A 139 6.80 13.95 -19.30
CA GLU A 139 8.13 14.47 -18.94
C GLU A 139 8.59 14.01 -17.56
N GLN A 140 7.65 13.84 -16.62
CA GLN A 140 7.95 13.41 -15.25
C GLN A 140 8.30 11.92 -15.14
N ARG A 141 7.89 11.11 -16.12
CA ARG A 141 8.27 9.69 -16.21
C ARG A 141 9.75 9.52 -16.54
N GLN A 142 10.29 10.37 -17.41
CA GLN A 142 11.68 10.30 -17.88
C GLN A 142 12.69 10.63 -16.78
N ALA A 143 12.36 11.52 -15.84
CA ALA A 143 13.25 11.88 -14.72
C ALA A 143 13.48 10.72 -13.72
N THR A 144 12.62 9.70 -13.71
CA THR A 144 12.78 8.48 -12.89
C THR A 144 13.51 7.33 -13.60
N GLU A 145 13.65 7.40 -14.93
CA GLU A 145 14.38 6.41 -15.74
C GLU A 145 15.84 6.79 -15.99
N GLY A 146 16.17 8.10 -15.88
CA GLY A 146 17.53 8.60 -15.87
C GLY A 146 18.11 8.59 -14.45
N GLY A 147 18.73 7.47 -14.07
CA GLY A 147 19.57 7.39 -12.87
C GLY A 147 20.64 8.48 -12.86
N CYS A 148 20.92 9.00 -11.67
CA CYS A 148 22.20 9.65 -11.41
C CYS A 148 23.31 8.59 -11.33
#